data_AF-A0A2E8UUS5-F1
#
_entry.id   AF-A0A2E8UUS5-F1
#
_cell.length_a   1.000
_cell.length_b   1.000
_cell.length_c   1.000
_cell.angle_alpha   90.00
_cell.angle_beta   90.00
_cell.angle_gamma   90.00
#
_symmetry.space_group_name_H-M   'P 1'
#
loop_
_entity.id
_entity.type
_entity.pdbx_description
1 polymer ?
#
loop_
_entity_poly.entity_id
_entity_poly.type
_entity_poly.pdbx_seq_one_letter_code
_entity_poly.pdbx_strand_id
1 'polypeptide(L)'
;MKERIIGISTIAAVITVISFIYLKGDGLAEIEKRIEARQSVTIEEASIQSDLIYPWVIQLGALQDLEDAKALTKQFERKGYNAYISSKDFSGKKIYRVRIRPSNEDEEAAPIIKKLERGDHEFQVLGKGQQ
;
A
#
# COMPACT_ATOMS: atom_id res chain seq x y z
N MET A 1 -16.24 -17.68 -57.36
CA MET A 1 -16.44 -16.71 -56.25
C MET A 1 -16.57 -17.37 -54.87
N LYS A 2 -16.98 -18.65 -54.75
CA LYS A 2 -17.13 -19.37 -53.47
C LYS A 2 -15.82 -19.75 -52.77
N GLU A 3 -14.73 -19.99 -53.51
CA GLU A 3 -13.45 -20.46 -52.95
C GLU A 3 -12.64 -19.35 -52.24
N ARG A 4 -12.81 -18.09 -52.65
CA ARG A 4 -12.12 -16.94 -52.03
C ARG A 4 -12.68 -16.57 -50.66
N ILE A 5 -13.95 -16.90 -50.41
CA ILE A 5 -14.66 -16.60 -49.15
C ILE A 5 -14.28 -17.62 -48.06
N ILE A 6 -14.07 -18.88 -48.45
CA ILE A 6 -13.70 -19.96 -47.53
C ILE A 6 -12.30 -19.72 -46.93
N GLY A 7 -11.34 -19.26 -47.74
CA GLY A 7 -9.98 -18.98 -47.27
C GLY A 7 -9.84 -17.82 -46.28
N ILE A 8 -10.69 -16.80 -46.38
CA ILE A 8 -10.67 -15.64 -45.46
C ILE A 8 -11.22 -16.05 -44.09
N SER A 9 -12.28 -16.88 -44.07
CA SER A 9 -12.85 -17.40 -42.82
C SER A 9 -11.87 -18.29 -42.05
N THR A 10 -11.06 -19.12 -42.73
CA THR A 10 -10.03 -19.92 -42.07
C THR A 10 -8.89 -19.08 -41.52
N ILE A 11 -8.44 -18.05 -42.24
CA ILE A 11 -7.41 -17.13 -41.76
C ILE A 11 -7.91 -16.36 -40.53
N ALA A 12 -9.15 -15.86 -40.54
CA ALA A 12 -9.75 -15.18 -39.39
C ALA A 12 -9.86 -16.11 -38.17
N ALA A 13 -10.25 -17.37 -38.37
CA ALA A 13 -10.32 -18.36 -37.29
C ALA A 13 -8.92 -18.66 -36.71
N VAL A 14 -7.91 -18.80 -37.56
CA VAL A 14 -6.52 -19.03 -37.13
C VAL A 14 -5.96 -17.83 -36.37
N ILE A 15 -6.20 -16.60 -36.83
CA ILE A 15 -5.79 -15.37 -36.11
C ILE A 15 -6.50 -15.27 -34.76
N THR A 16 -7.77 -15.65 -34.68
CA THR A 16 -8.54 -15.65 -33.43
C THR A 16 -7.98 -16.67 -32.44
N VAL A 17 -7.69 -17.89 -32.90
CA VAL A 17 -7.09 -18.94 -32.05
C VAL A 17 -5.69 -18.54 -31.60
N ILE A 18 -4.85 -18.00 -32.49
CA ILE A 18 -3.51 -17.50 -32.16
C ILE A 18 -3.59 -16.34 -31.16
N SER A 19 -4.50 -15.38 -31.37
CA SER A 19 -4.71 -14.27 -30.42
C SER A 19 -5.15 -14.77 -29.05
N PHE A 20 -6.00 -15.80 -29.00
CA PHE A 20 -6.44 -16.40 -27.75
C PHE A 20 -5.31 -17.16 -27.02
N ILE A 21 -4.36 -17.74 -27.76
CA ILE A 21 -3.15 -18.37 -27.21
C ILE A 21 -2.22 -17.32 -26.61
N TYR A 22 -2.06 -16.15 -27.25
CA TYR A 22 -1.23 -15.06 -26.74
C TYR A 22 -1.86 -14.26 -25.59
N LEU A 23 -3.20 -14.20 -25.48
CA LEU A 23 -3.90 -13.51 -24.38
C LEU A 23 -3.90 -14.29 -23.05
N LYS A 24 -3.63 -15.59 -23.08
CA LYS A 24 -3.55 -16.46 -21.89
C LYS A 24 -2.18 -16.45 -21.19
N GLY A 25 -1.32 -15.48 -21.51
CA GLY A 25 0.02 -15.40 -20.92
C GLY A 25 -0.03 -14.97 -19.45
N ASP A 26 0.70 -15.70 -18.59
CA ASP A 26 0.98 -15.43 -17.17
C ASP A 26 1.48 -14.00 -16.84
N GLY A 27 1.74 -13.17 -17.85
CA GLY A 27 2.16 -11.78 -17.69
C GLY A 27 1.15 -10.90 -16.98
N LEU A 28 -0.17 -11.11 -17.18
CA LEU A 28 -1.19 -10.34 -16.44
C LEU A 28 -1.22 -10.71 -14.96
N ALA A 29 -1.13 -12.00 -14.64
CA ALA A 29 -1.08 -12.48 -13.26
C ALA A 29 0.18 -12.00 -12.52
N GLU A 30 1.33 -11.94 -13.20
CA GLU A 30 2.57 -11.38 -12.63
C GLU A 30 2.47 -9.85 -12.45
N ILE A 31 1.78 -9.14 -13.34
CA ILE A 31 1.50 -7.70 -13.16
C ILE A 31 0.55 -7.48 -11.98
N GLU A 32 -0.53 -8.23 -11.87
CA GLU A 32 -1.46 -8.18 -10.74
C GLU A 32 -0.74 -8.48 -9.42
N LYS A 33 0.06 -9.54 -9.37
CA LYS A 33 0.88 -9.90 -8.21
C LYS A 33 1.89 -8.81 -7.84
N ARG A 34 2.52 -8.15 -8.83
CA ARG A 34 3.44 -7.03 -8.58
C ARG A 34 2.71 -5.75 -8.17
N ILE A 35 1.48 -5.54 -8.64
CA ILE A 35 0.61 -4.45 -8.20
C ILE A 35 0.19 -4.70 -6.75
N GLU A 36 -0.24 -5.92 -6.41
CA GLU A 36 -0.59 -6.34 -5.05
C GLU A 36 0.61 -6.22 -4.10
N ALA A 37 1.79 -6.69 -4.48
CA ALA A 37 3.02 -6.54 -3.67
C ALA A 37 3.47 -5.07 -3.53
N ARG A 38 3.18 -4.21 -4.51
CA ARG A 38 3.36 -2.74 -4.38
C ARG A 38 2.21 -2.09 -3.62
N GLN A 39 1.11 -2.79 -3.37
CA GLN A 39 -0.09 -2.30 -2.67
C GLN A 39 -0.25 -2.87 -1.26
N SER A 40 0.55 -3.85 -0.87
CA SER A 40 0.61 -4.38 0.47
C SER A 40 1.25 -3.35 1.40
N VAL A 41 0.40 -2.58 2.06
CA VAL A 41 0.77 -1.76 3.22
C VAL A 41 0.47 -2.57 4.47
N THR A 42 1.37 -2.54 5.45
CA THR A 42 1.14 -3.19 6.75
C THR A 42 -0.03 -2.49 7.46
N ILE A 43 -1.11 -3.25 7.69
CA ILE A 43 -2.26 -2.80 8.48
C ILE A 43 -2.26 -3.62 9.77
N GLU A 44 -2.08 -2.93 10.89
CA GLU A 44 -2.10 -3.51 12.23
C GLU A 44 -3.42 -3.12 12.90
N GLU A 45 -4.14 -4.07 13.50
CA GLU A 45 -5.26 -3.72 14.36
C GLU A 45 -4.73 -3.17 15.69
N ALA A 46 -5.22 -2.00 16.09
CA ALA A 46 -4.82 -1.33 17.30
C ALA A 46 -5.31 -2.13 18.50
N SER A 47 -4.37 -2.79 19.19
CA SER A 47 -4.58 -3.42 20.48
C SER A 47 -3.70 -2.69 21.50
N ILE A 48 -4.14 -2.63 22.77
CA ILE A 48 -3.38 -1.95 23.83
C ILE A 48 -1.95 -2.49 23.95
N GLN A 49 -1.71 -3.74 23.53
CA GLN A 49 -0.40 -4.37 23.54
C GLN A 49 0.46 -4.03 22.32
N SER A 50 -0.14 -3.84 21.13
CA SER A 50 0.59 -3.46 19.91
C SER A 50 1.06 -2.00 19.92
N ASP A 51 0.30 -1.11 20.56
CA ASP A 51 0.66 0.30 20.74
C ASP A 51 1.78 0.54 21.79
N LEU A 52 2.28 -0.50 22.47
CA LEU A 52 3.37 -0.38 23.45
C LEU A 52 4.69 -1.01 23.00
N ILE A 53 4.71 -1.60 21.80
CA ILE A 53 5.88 -2.32 21.27
C ILE A 53 7.00 -1.34 20.91
N TYR A 54 6.67 -0.16 20.41
CA TYR A 54 7.66 0.79 19.91
C TYR A 54 8.06 1.83 20.97
N PRO A 55 9.37 2.15 21.09
CA PRO A 55 9.85 3.21 21.99
C PRO A 55 9.24 4.58 21.68
N TRP A 56 8.87 4.81 20.42
CA TRP A 56 8.18 6.01 19.95
C TRP A 56 7.38 5.71 18.69
N VAL A 57 6.34 6.51 18.44
CA VAL A 57 5.59 6.51 17.20
C VAL A 57 5.29 7.95 16.79
N ILE A 58 5.34 8.23 15.50
CA ILE A 58 4.94 9.53 14.94
C ILE A 58 3.71 9.32 14.08
N GLN A 59 2.59 9.94 14.44
CA GLN A 59 1.35 9.88 13.68
C GLN A 59 1.34 10.99 12.62
N LEU A 60 1.16 10.59 11.36
CA LEU A 60 1.07 11.47 10.20
C LEU A 60 -0.38 11.89 9.90
N GLY A 61 -1.36 11.09 10.33
CA GLY A 61 -2.76 11.40 10.14
C GLY A 61 -3.69 10.29 10.59
N ALA A 62 -4.98 10.59 10.66
CA ALA A 62 -6.05 9.64 10.93
C ALA A 62 -7.15 9.82 9.88
N LEU A 63 -7.34 8.80 9.04
CA LEU A 63 -8.21 8.85 7.87
C LEU A 63 -9.38 7.88 8.03
N GLN A 64 -10.50 8.20 7.42
CA GLN A 64 -11.67 7.31 7.36
C GLN A 64 -11.62 6.36 6.16
N ASP A 65 -10.91 6.77 5.11
CA ASP A 65 -10.73 5.99 3.90
C ASP A 65 -9.41 5.20 3.94
N LEU A 66 -9.47 3.91 3.56
CA LEU A 66 -8.30 3.02 3.57
C LEU A 66 -7.36 3.30 2.40
N GLU A 67 -7.86 3.67 1.22
CA GLU A 67 -7.03 3.98 0.06
C GLU A 67 -6.21 5.24 0.29
N ASP A 68 -6.81 6.28 0.88
CA ASP A 68 -6.11 7.49 1.28
C ASP A 68 -5.01 7.18 2.32
N ALA A 69 -5.30 6.34 3.31
CA ALA A 69 -4.32 5.91 4.29
C ALA A 69 -3.16 5.11 3.64
N LYS A 70 -3.46 4.24 2.69
CA LYS A 70 -2.45 3.50 1.91
C LYS A 70 -1.60 4.43 1.05
N ALA A 71 -2.22 5.41 0.41
CA ALA A 71 -1.52 6.39 -0.42
C ALA A 71 -0.53 7.22 0.41
N LEU A 72 -0.97 7.71 1.58
CA LEU A 72 -0.13 8.44 2.52
C LEU A 72 1.02 7.56 3.04
N THR A 73 0.72 6.32 3.44
CA THR A 73 1.76 5.39 3.94
C THR A 73 2.84 5.17 2.88
N LYS A 74 2.46 4.85 1.65
CA LYS A 74 3.42 4.67 0.55
C LYS A 74 4.21 5.92 0.23
N GLN A 75 3.58 7.10 0.35
CA GLN A 75 4.29 8.36 0.14
C GLN A 75 5.48 8.49 1.10
N PHE A 76 5.30 8.09 2.36
CA PHE A 76 6.35 8.13 3.37
C PHE A 76 7.32 6.93 3.27
N GLU A 77 6.85 5.74 2.91
CA GLU A 77 7.75 4.60 2.60
C GLU A 77 8.71 4.94 1.46
N ARG A 78 8.22 5.60 0.39
CA ARG A 78 9.06 6.07 -0.72
C ARG A 78 10.10 7.11 -0.31
N LYS A 79 9.85 7.85 0.77
CA LYS A 79 10.81 8.78 1.39
C LYS A 79 11.77 8.08 2.35
N GLY A 80 11.64 6.76 2.52
CA GLY A 80 12.51 5.93 3.36
C GLY A 80 12.09 5.82 4.83
N TYR A 81 10.85 6.17 5.17
CA TYR A 81 10.33 5.99 6.53
C TYR A 81 9.71 4.60 6.71
N ASN A 82 9.86 4.01 7.90
CA ASN A 82 9.15 2.79 8.29
C ASN A 82 7.70 3.13 8.69
N ALA A 83 6.89 3.45 7.68
CA ALA A 83 5.50 3.85 7.84
C ALA A 83 4.55 2.64 7.79
N TYR A 84 3.46 2.69 8.55
CA TYR A 84 2.45 1.64 8.64
C TYR A 84 1.07 2.23 8.96
N ILE A 85 0.02 1.43 8.76
CA ILE A 85 -1.35 1.77 9.14
C ILE A 85 -1.71 1.04 10.43
N SER A 86 -2.17 1.78 11.43
CA SER A 86 -2.85 1.24 12.60
C SER A 86 -4.35 1.50 12.47
N SER A 87 -5.17 0.46 12.48
CA SER A 87 -6.63 0.57 12.38
C SER A 87 -7.29 0.42 13.74
N LYS A 88 -8.25 1.29 14.06
CA LYS A 88 -9.02 1.23 15.31
C LYS A 88 -10.47 1.56 15.05
N ASP A 89 -11.37 0.77 15.63
CA ASP A 89 -12.78 1.13 15.68
C ASP A 89 -13.02 2.23 16.71
N PHE A 90 -13.59 3.34 16.26
CA PHE A 90 -13.96 4.47 17.09
C PHE A 90 -15.43 4.81 16.85
N SER A 91 -16.26 4.63 17.88
CA SER A 91 -17.71 4.90 17.82
C SER A 91 -18.42 4.20 16.64
N GLY A 92 -18.05 2.94 16.37
CA GLY A 92 -18.63 2.14 15.28
C GLY A 92 -18.12 2.47 13.88
N LYS A 93 -17.11 3.35 13.74
CA LYS A 93 -16.43 3.64 12.48
C LYS A 93 -14.97 3.22 12.57
N LYS A 94 -14.47 2.53 11.54
CA LYS A 94 -13.04 2.19 11.44
C LYS A 94 -12.25 3.43 11.04
N ILE A 95 -11.19 3.72 11.80
CA ILE A 95 -10.24 4.81 11.53
C ILE A 95 -8.88 4.20 11.22
N TYR A 96 -8.25 4.67 10.16
CA TYR A 96 -6.94 4.26 9.69
C TYR A 96 -5.91 5.34 10.03
N ARG A 97 -5.08 5.08 11.04
CA ARG A 97 -4.03 5.97 11.50
C ARG A 97 -2.74 5.65 10.77
N VAL A 98 -2.19 6.62 10.05
CA VAL A 98 -0.90 6.46 9.37
C VAL A 98 0.20 6.90 10.31
N ARG A 99 1.17 6.03 10.55
CA ARG A 99 2.19 6.17 11.59
C ARG A 99 3.57 5.80 11.08
N ILE A 100 4.60 6.38 11.68
CA ILE A 100 6.01 6.00 11.53
C ILE A 100 6.46 5.39 12.85
N ARG A 101 7.11 4.23 12.75
CA ARG A 101 7.77 3.54 13.86
C ARG A 101 9.29 3.50 13.64
N PRO A 102 10.09 3.21 14.67
CA PRO A 102 11.50 2.92 14.49
C PRO A 102 11.73 1.71 13.57
N SER A 103 12.84 1.76 12.85
CA SER A 103 13.34 0.69 11.99
C SER A 103 14.09 -0.38 12.78
N ASN A 104 14.62 -0.02 13.96
CA ASN A 104 15.29 -0.89 14.92
C ASN A 104 15.10 -0.34 16.35
N GLU A 105 15.37 -1.15 17.38
CA GLU A 105 15.10 -0.78 18.78
C GLU A 105 15.86 0.48 19.26
N ASP A 106 17.03 0.73 18.70
CA ASP A 106 17.94 1.82 19.09
C ASP A 106 17.72 3.12 18.28
N GLU A 107 16.84 3.12 17.26
CA GLU A 107 16.63 4.30 16.43
C GLU A 107 15.96 5.41 17.24
N GLU A 108 16.57 6.59 17.28
CA GLU A 108 16.01 7.75 17.96
C GLU A 108 14.97 8.48 17.11
N ALA A 109 13.91 9.01 17.74
CA ALA A 109 12.88 9.79 17.06
C ALA A 109 13.37 11.17 16.57
N ALA A 110 14.28 11.81 17.31
CA ALA A 110 14.74 13.18 17.07
C ALA A 110 15.26 13.43 15.63
N PRO A 111 16.14 12.59 15.04
CA PRO A 111 16.56 12.78 13.65
C PRO A 111 15.42 12.63 12.64
N ILE A 112 14.43 11.78 12.93
CA ILE A 112 13.25 11.57 12.08
C ILE A 112 12.33 12.80 12.15
N ILE A 113 12.03 13.29 13.35
CA ILE A 113 11.26 14.51 13.59
C ILE A 113 11.88 15.68 12.83
N LYS A 114 13.19 15.90 12.96
CA LYS A 114 13.90 16.97 12.25
C LYS A 114 13.82 16.86 10.73
N LYS A 115 13.70 15.65 10.17
CA LYS A 115 13.47 15.45 8.74
C LYS A 115 12.03 15.78 8.35
N LEU A 116 11.06 15.43 9.20
CA LEU A 116 9.64 15.73 9.00
C LEU A 116 9.34 17.23 9.07
N GLU A 117 9.96 17.96 10.01
CA GLU A 117 9.83 19.42 10.16
C GLU A 117 10.31 20.21 8.94
N ARG A 118 11.19 19.62 8.12
CA ARG A 118 11.64 20.23 6.85
C ARG A 118 10.64 20.04 5.72
N GLY A 119 9.66 19.16 5.90
CA GLY A 119 8.56 18.94 4.97
C GLY A 119 7.35 19.79 5.31
N ASP A 120 6.37 19.81 4.39
CA ASP A 120 5.12 20.54 4.54
C ASP A 120 3.97 19.63 5.02
N HIS A 121 4.23 18.74 5.98
CA HIS A 121 3.24 17.77 6.46
C HIS A 121 3.12 17.89 7.98
N GLU A 122 1.88 17.99 8.47
CA GLU A 122 1.61 17.96 9.90
C GLU A 122 1.86 16.55 10.46
N PHE A 123 2.33 16.48 11.70
CA PHE A 123 2.56 15.22 12.40
C PHE A 123 2.43 15.42 13.92
N GLN A 124 2.16 14.31 14.62
CA GLN A 124 2.09 14.26 16.08
C GLN A 124 3.02 13.20 16.62
N VAL A 125 3.89 13.56 17.56
CA VAL A 125 4.75 12.61 18.26
C VAL A 125 3.99 11.98 19.42
N LEU A 126 3.91 10.66 19.47
CA LEU A 126 3.22 9.89 20.49
C LEU A 126 4.25 9.19 21.40
N GLY A 127 4.27 9.58 22.68
CA GLY A 127 5.07 8.90 23.72
C GLY A 127 4.44 7.57 24.16
N LYS A 128 5.19 6.75 24.92
CA LYS A 128 4.66 5.49 25.47
C LYS A 128 3.36 5.75 26.25
N GLY A 129 2.27 5.07 25.88
CA GLY A 129 0.94 5.21 26.50
C GLY A 129 0.00 6.24 25.85
N GLN A 130 0.45 7.01 24.86
CA GLN A 130 -0.38 7.88 24.00
C GLN A 130 -0.55 7.30 22.58
N GLN A 131 0.03 6.12 22.33
CA GLN A 131 -0.01 5.38 21.08
C GLN A 131 -1.37 4.69 20.92
#